data_AF-A0A7V1XVQ0-F1
#
_entry.id   AF-A0A7V1XVQ0-F1
#
_cell.length_a   1.000
_cell.length_b   1.000
_cell.length_c   1.000
_cell.angle_alpha   90.00
_cell.angle_beta   90.00
_cell.angle_gamma   90.00
#
_symmetry.space_group_name_H-M   'P 1'
#
loop_
_entity.id
_entity.type
_entity.pdbx_description
1 polymer ?
#
loop_
_entity_poly.entity_id
_entity_poly.type
_entity_poly.pdbx_seq_one_letter_code
_entity_poly.pdbx_strand_id
1 'polypeptide(L)'
;MHIVIALHHPFTLWTAPAWLAERLRADFPGHTFTQTTSYAELPEHIAEADILLAWSLRPEQFARAKKLKWIHSSAAAVHQLMFPELVASDVIVTNAREVHAPVVAEHALALIFALAKRLPQCRDFQAQKVWAQQRLLGRQTHTARARRRHRLPHRPRLHRTRVHSPRPCARHEGHRHPRAS
;
A
#
# COMPACT_ATOMS: atom_id res chain seq x y z
N MET A 1 -14.72 27.43 -14.85
CA MET A 1 -15.58 26.27 -14.55
C MET A 1 -15.79 26.21 -13.05
N HIS A 2 -16.93 25.70 -12.60
CA HIS A 2 -17.22 25.47 -11.18
C HIS A 2 -16.97 24.00 -10.82
N ILE A 3 -16.05 23.78 -9.90
CA ILE A 3 -15.65 22.46 -9.41
C ILE A 3 -16.15 22.29 -7.98
N VAL A 4 -16.92 21.23 -7.75
CA VAL A 4 -17.41 20.84 -6.43
C VAL A 4 -16.64 19.61 -5.94
N ILE A 5 -16.08 19.71 -4.72
CA ILE A 5 -15.34 18.65 -4.04
C ILE A 5 -16.22 18.10 -2.93
N ALA A 6 -16.80 16.91 -3.17
CA ALA A 6 -17.71 16.21 -2.27
C ALA A 6 -17.10 14.89 -1.78
N LEU A 7 -15.86 14.99 -1.29
CA LEU A 7 -15.10 13.87 -0.73
C LEU A 7 -15.21 13.87 0.79
N HIS A 8 -16.40 13.58 1.31
CA HIS A 8 -16.64 13.41 2.75
C HIS A 8 -16.85 11.94 3.10
N HIS A 9 -16.25 11.48 4.19
CA HIS A 9 -16.43 10.12 4.70
C HIS A 9 -16.37 10.10 6.24
N PRO A 10 -17.13 9.22 6.93
CA PRO A 10 -17.06 9.09 8.39
C PRO A 10 -15.66 8.77 8.92
N PHE A 11 -14.87 8.06 8.12
CA PHE A 11 -13.45 7.87 8.37
C PHE A 11 -12.67 9.08 7.84
N THR A 12 -12.20 9.92 8.77
CA THR A 12 -11.61 11.23 8.49
C THR A 12 -10.39 11.19 7.57
N LEU A 13 -9.62 10.10 7.56
CA LEU A 13 -8.48 9.93 6.66
C LEU A 13 -8.87 9.89 5.17
N TRP A 14 -10.15 9.70 4.86
CA TRP A 14 -10.67 9.65 3.49
C TRP A 14 -11.42 10.92 3.11
N THR A 15 -11.52 11.88 4.02
CA THR A 15 -12.09 13.19 3.74
C THR A 15 -11.04 14.08 3.10
N ALA A 16 -11.43 14.83 2.06
CA ALA A 16 -10.54 15.82 1.48
C ALA A 16 -10.12 16.85 2.55
N PRO A 17 -8.82 17.11 2.72
CA PRO A 17 -8.37 18.10 3.67
C PRO A 17 -8.71 19.52 3.18
N ALA A 18 -8.92 20.47 4.10
CA ALA A 18 -9.32 21.84 3.75
C ALA A 18 -8.31 22.56 2.84
N TRP A 19 -7.01 22.28 3.04
CA TRP A 19 -5.94 22.87 2.22
C TRP A 19 -6.04 22.49 0.74
N LEU A 20 -6.75 21.42 0.37
CA LEU A 20 -6.89 20.99 -1.01
C LEU A 20 -7.58 22.06 -1.86
N ALA A 21 -8.75 22.53 -1.42
CA ALA A 21 -9.48 23.58 -2.14
C ALA A 21 -8.72 24.91 -2.12
N GLU A 22 -8.06 25.25 -1.01
CA GLU A 22 -7.23 26.47 -0.93
C GLU A 22 -6.10 26.45 -1.96
N ARG A 23 -5.39 25.33 -2.05
CA ARG A 23 -4.31 25.15 -3.01
C ARG A 23 -4.81 25.18 -4.44
N LEU A 24 -5.93 24.52 -4.74
CA LEU A 24 -6.53 24.55 -6.07
C LEU A 24 -6.96 25.97 -6.49
N ARG A 25 -7.49 26.77 -5.58
CA ARG A 25 -7.81 28.18 -5.86
C ARG A 25 -6.55 29.01 -6.14
N ALA A 26 -5.46 28.75 -5.43
CA ALA A 26 -4.19 29.43 -5.64
C ALA A 26 -3.55 29.05 -6.99
N ASP A 27 -3.56 27.75 -7.32
CA ASP A 27 -2.93 27.22 -8.55
C ASP A 27 -3.80 27.50 -9.80
N PHE A 28 -5.12 27.62 -9.66
CA PHE A 28 -6.08 27.79 -10.77
C PHE A 28 -7.09 28.92 -10.52
N PRO A 29 -6.65 30.20 -10.50
CA PRO A 29 -7.50 31.34 -10.13
C PRO A 29 -8.66 31.61 -11.11
N GLY A 30 -8.59 31.10 -12.35
CA GLY A 30 -9.68 31.20 -13.34
C GLY A 30 -10.86 30.24 -13.10
N HIS A 31 -10.84 29.48 -12.01
CA HIS A 31 -11.83 28.46 -11.69
C HIS A 31 -12.37 28.63 -10.26
N THR A 32 -13.62 28.23 -10.07
CA THR A 32 -14.28 28.30 -8.75
C THR A 32 -14.24 26.92 -8.11
N PHE A 33 -13.75 26.84 -6.87
CA PHE A 33 -13.67 25.59 -6.11
C PHE A 33 -14.49 25.67 -4.83
N THR A 34 -15.50 24.80 -4.72
CA THR A 34 -16.34 24.64 -3.53
C THR A 34 -16.09 23.26 -2.94
N GLN A 35 -15.63 23.20 -1.69
CA GLN A 35 -15.46 21.94 -0.96
C GLN A 35 -16.55 21.83 0.10
N THR A 36 -17.36 20.79 0.00
CA THR A 36 -18.44 20.53 0.96
C THR A 36 -17.88 19.88 2.21
N THR A 37 -18.40 20.23 3.38
CA THR A 37 -17.99 19.58 4.63
C THR A 37 -18.78 18.31 4.91
N SER A 38 -19.94 18.16 4.28
CA SER A 38 -20.82 17.01 4.40
C SER A 38 -21.52 16.69 3.07
N TYR A 39 -22.03 15.46 2.94
CA TYR A 39 -22.82 15.08 1.77
C TYR A 39 -24.20 15.75 1.72
N ALA A 40 -24.66 16.32 2.84
CA ALA A 40 -25.93 17.02 2.95
C ALA A 40 -25.91 18.38 2.23
N GLU A 41 -24.75 19.02 2.11
CA GLU A 41 -24.56 20.30 1.42
C GLU A 41 -24.48 20.15 -0.10
N LEU A 42 -24.15 18.96 -0.61
CA LEU A 42 -23.97 18.73 -2.05
C LEU A 42 -25.14 19.24 -2.91
N PRO A 43 -26.43 19.03 -2.56
CA PRO A 43 -27.54 19.51 -3.37
C PRO A 43 -27.58 21.04 -3.54
N GLU A 44 -27.00 21.82 -2.63
CA GLU A 44 -26.95 23.29 -2.68
C GLU A 44 -25.95 23.79 -3.73
N HIS A 45 -24.93 22.99 -4.03
CA HIS A 45 -23.84 23.38 -4.94
C HIS A 45 -23.87 22.66 -6.29
N ILE A 46 -24.49 21.48 -6.37
CA ILE A 46 -24.41 20.61 -7.56
C ILE A 46 -25.09 21.19 -8.80
N ALA A 47 -26.07 22.09 -8.63
CA ALA A 47 -26.81 22.67 -9.75
C ALA A 47 -25.93 23.51 -10.70
N GLU A 48 -24.92 24.17 -10.13
CA GLU A 48 -23.99 25.04 -10.85
C GLU A 48 -22.66 24.36 -11.19
N ALA A 49 -22.45 23.13 -10.72
CA ALA A 49 -21.21 22.40 -10.91
C ALA A 49 -21.00 21.98 -12.37
N ASP A 50 -19.86 22.36 -12.96
CA ASP A 50 -19.39 21.79 -14.22
C ASP A 50 -18.68 20.44 -13.98
N ILE A 51 -17.96 20.34 -12.86
CA ILE A 51 -17.12 19.18 -12.50
C ILE A 51 -17.41 18.78 -11.05
N LEU A 52 -17.57 17.47 -10.81
CA LEU A 52 -17.75 16.90 -9.48
C LEU A 52 -16.61 15.93 -9.12
N LEU A 53 -15.97 16.18 -7.98
CA LEU A 53 -15.05 15.25 -7.33
C LEU A 53 -15.79 14.50 -6.23
N ALA A 54 -16.18 13.24 -6.46
CA ALA A 54 -17.00 12.48 -5.53
C ALA A 54 -16.81 10.96 -5.63
N TRP A 55 -17.04 10.25 -4.52
CA TRP A 55 -17.05 8.78 -4.47
C TRP A 55 -18.38 8.18 -4.93
N SER A 56 -19.47 8.91 -4.72
CA SER A 56 -20.84 8.48 -5.01
C SER A 56 -21.71 9.68 -5.35
N LEU A 57 -22.78 9.43 -6.10
CA LEU A 57 -23.81 10.39 -6.45
C LEU A 57 -25.15 9.67 -6.49
N ARG A 58 -26.19 10.19 -5.84
CA ARG A 58 -27.53 9.59 -5.92
C ARG A 58 -28.32 10.15 -7.11
N PRO A 59 -29.25 9.38 -7.70
CA PRO A 59 -30.07 9.84 -8.83
C PRO A 59 -30.78 11.17 -8.57
N GLU A 60 -31.30 11.40 -7.36
CA GLU A 60 -32.02 12.64 -7.02
C GLU A 60 -31.09 13.86 -6.99
N GLN A 61 -29.81 13.64 -6.65
CA GLN A 61 -28.79 14.69 -6.69
C GLN A 61 -28.36 14.95 -8.13
N PHE A 62 -28.21 13.90 -8.93
CA PHE A 62 -27.89 14.00 -10.35
C PHE A 62 -28.98 14.75 -11.14
N ALA A 63 -30.26 14.53 -10.83
CA ALA A 63 -31.37 15.25 -11.44
C ALA A 63 -31.30 16.78 -11.23
N ARG A 64 -30.59 17.24 -10.18
CA ARG A 64 -30.35 18.67 -9.92
C ARG A 64 -29.12 19.21 -10.65
N ALA A 65 -28.25 18.35 -11.16
CA ALA A 65 -26.94 18.68 -11.71
C ALA A 65 -27.01 19.17 -13.18
N LYS A 66 -27.65 20.32 -13.41
CA LYS A 66 -28.00 20.81 -14.76
C LYS A 66 -26.81 21.15 -15.66
N LYS A 67 -25.64 21.44 -15.08
CA LYS A 67 -24.43 21.85 -15.81
C LYS A 67 -23.31 20.82 -15.80
N LEU A 68 -23.53 19.69 -15.13
CA LEU A 68 -22.49 18.71 -14.85
C LEU A 68 -22.03 18.06 -16.16
N LYS A 69 -20.72 18.11 -16.42
CA LYS A 69 -20.08 17.55 -17.61
C LYS A 69 -19.12 16.43 -17.28
N TRP A 70 -18.56 16.44 -16.07
CA TRP A 70 -17.54 15.48 -15.66
C TRP A 70 -17.63 15.14 -14.18
N ILE A 71 -17.58 13.85 -13.87
CA ILE A 71 -17.38 13.31 -12.53
C ILE A 71 -16.02 12.62 -12.48
N HIS A 72 -15.17 13.02 -11.54
CA HIS A 72 -13.97 12.27 -11.21
C HIS A 72 -14.13 11.59 -9.85
N SER A 73 -13.96 10.27 -9.84
CA SER A 73 -13.96 9.46 -8.63
C SER A 73 -12.54 9.25 -8.12
N SER A 74 -12.31 9.56 -6.84
CA SER A 74 -11.05 9.25 -6.15
C SER A 74 -10.88 7.76 -5.82
N ALA A 75 -11.92 6.95 -6.04
CA ALA A 75 -11.85 5.50 -5.92
C ALA A 75 -11.34 4.83 -7.21
N ALA A 76 -10.85 3.59 -7.08
CA ALA A 76 -10.63 2.73 -8.24
C ALA A 76 -11.93 2.17 -8.82
N ALA A 77 -12.94 1.91 -7.98
CA ALA A 77 -14.22 1.34 -8.38
C ALA A 77 -15.31 2.41 -8.40
N VAL A 78 -16.09 2.45 -9.48
CA VAL A 78 -17.12 3.47 -9.71
C VAL A 78 -18.55 2.93 -9.66
N HIS A 79 -18.76 1.73 -9.14
CA HIS A 79 -20.07 1.08 -9.07
C HIS A 79 -21.16 1.96 -8.42
N GLN A 80 -20.79 2.79 -7.42
CA GLN A 80 -21.69 3.75 -6.76
C GLN A 80 -22.16 4.91 -7.65
N LEU A 81 -21.61 5.05 -8.85
CA LEU A 81 -21.96 6.06 -9.85
C LEU A 81 -22.73 5.45 -11.04
N MET A 82 -22.72 4.13 -11.23
CA MET A 82 -23.24 3.48 -12.44
C MET A 82 -24.76 3.23 -12.40
N PHE A 83 -25.55 4.23 -12.02
CA PHE A 83 -27.01 4.17 -12.10
C PHE A 83 -27.50 4.53 -13.52
N PRO A 84 -28.67 4.00 -13.97
CA PRO A 84 -29.11 4.08 -15.37
C PRO A 84 -29.11 5.49 -15.96
N GLU A 85 -29.54 6.48 -15.19
CA GLU A 85 -29.67 7.87 -15.64
C GLU A 85 -28.30 8.51 -15.92
N LEU A 86 -27.25 8.19 -15.14
CA LEU A 86 -25.90 8.68 -15.43
C LEU A 86 -25.30 7.95 -16.63
N VAL A 87 -25.51 6.63 -16.72
CA VAL A 87 -25.01 5.81 -17.84
C VAL A 87 -25.62 6.26 -19.17
N ALA A 88 -26.88 6.69 -19.17
CA ALA A 88 -27.56 7.22 -20.36
C ALA A 88 -27.23 8.69 -20.69
N SER A 89 -26.41 9.36 -19.87
CA SER A 89 -26.06 10.78 -20.04
C SER A 89 -24.73 10.97 -20.78
N ASP A 90 -24.48 12.20 -21.26
CA ASP A 90 -23.20 12.60 -21.84
C ASP A 90 -22.12 12.96 -20.79
N VAL A 91 -22.41 12.74 -19.51
CA VAL A 91 -21.47 13.07 -18.42
C VAL A 91 -20.30 12.09 -18.42
N ILE A 92 -19.09 12.63 -18.55
CA ILE A 92 -17.87 11.83 -18.50
C ILE A 92 -17.64 11.36 -17.06
N VAL A 93 -17.28 10.09 -16.88
CA VAL A 93 -16.88 9.55 -15.57
C VAL A 93 -15.45 9.02 -15.67
N THR A 94 -14.56 9.52 -14.80
CA THR A 94 -13.19 9.01 -14.67
C THR A 94 -12.92 8.55 -13.24
N ASN A 95 -11.89 7.74 -13.05
CA ASN A 95 -11.53 7.17 -11.75
C ASN A 95 -10.03 7.27 -11.47
N ALA A 96 -9.63 6.98 -10.24
CA ALA A 96 -8.25 6.99 -9.80
C ALA A 96 -7.68 5.55 -9.72
N ARG A 97 -7.84 4.74 -10.77
CA ARG A 97 -7.43 3.32 -10.73
C ARG A 97 -5.93 3.11 -10.47
N GLU A 98 -5.08 3.89 -11.11
CA GLU A 98 -3.63 3.62 -11.14
C GLU A 98 -2.89 4.06 -9.88
N VAL A 99 -3.41 5.05 -9.14
CA VAL A 99 -2.72 5.61 -7.97
C VAL A 99 -2.66 4.65 -6.78
N HIS A 100 -3.56 3.66 -6.73
CA HIS A 100 -3.65 2.71 -5.61
C HIS A 100 -2.78 1.46 -5.80
N ALA A 101 -2.36 1.16 -7.03
CA ALA A 101 -1.68 -0.10 -7.34
C ALA A 101 -0.34 -0.29 -6.58
N PRO A 102 0.56 0.71 -6.49
CA PRO A 102 1.80 0.57 -5.73
C PRO A 102 1.55 0.33 -4.24
N VAL A 103 0.63 1.09 -3.64
CA VAL A 103 0.30 1.01 -2.20
C VAL A 103 -0.25 -0.38 -1.85
N VAL A 104 -1.13 -0.92 -2.69
CA VAL A 104 -1.67 -2.28 -2.49
C VAL A 104 -0.58 -3.34 -2.63
N ALA A 105 0.32 -3.20 -3.61
CA ALA A 105 1.43 -4.13 -3.80
C ALA A 105 2.39 -4.13 -2.60
N GLU A 106 2.75 -2.95 -2.10
CA GLU A 106 3.58 -2.78 -0.90
C GLU A 106 2.92 -3.41 0.33
N HIS A 107 1.62 -3.18 0.52
CA HIS A 107 0.86 -3.78 1.62
C HIS A 107 0.84 -5.31 1.52
N ALA A 108 0.59 -5.86 0.33
CA ALA A 108 0.60 -7.31 0.12
C ALA A 108 1.97 -7.93 0.44
N LEU A 109 3.06 -7.31 -0.03
CA LEU A 109 4.42 -7.74 0.29
C LEU A 109 4.71 -7.66 1.80
N ALA A 110 4.31 -6.58 2.46
CA ALA A 110 4.46 -6.42 3.90
C ALA A 110 3.75 -7.54 4.68
N LEU A 111 2.52 -7.90 4.27
CA LEU A 111 1.77 -9.02 4.87
C LEU A 111 2.45 -10.37 4.62
N ILE A 112 2.93 -10.63 3.41
CA ILE A 112 3.68 -11.86 3.08
C ILE A 112 4.92 -11.98 3.97
N PHE A 113 5.69 -10.90 4.12
CA PHE A 113 6.87 -10.91 5.00
C PHE A 113 6.49 -11.05 6.48
N ALA A 114 5.42 -10.39 6.92
CA ALA A 114 4.94 -10.50 8.30
C ALA A 114 4.59 -11.94 8.66
N LEU A 115 3.94 -12.66 7.75
CA LEU A 115 3.60 -14.08 7.90
C LEU A 115 4.85 -14.97 7.81
N ALA A 116 5.68 -14.78 6.78
CA ALA A 116 6.87 -15.61 6.56
C ALA A 116 7.90 -15.49 7.69
N LYS A 117 7.99 -14.31 8.33
CA LYS A 117 8.91 -14.05 9.44
C LYS A 117 8.25 -14.13 10.82
N ARG A 118 6.98 -14.55 10.89
CA ARG A 118 6.22 -14.69 12.14
C ARG A 118 6.26 -13.41 12.99
N LEU A 119 6.18 -12.24 12.34
CA LEU A 119 6.27 -10.94 13.02
C LEU A 119 5.19 -10.75 14.10
N PRO A 120 3.93 -11.19 13.91
CA PRO A 120 2.94 -11.14 14.99
C PRO A 120 3.40 -11.90 16.25
N GLN A 121 3.96 -13.10 16.09
CA GLN A 121 4.47 -13.87 17.23
C GLN A 121 5.72 -13.23 17.84
N CYS A 122 6.61 -12.64 17.03
CA CYS A 122 7.74 -11.86 17.52
C CYS A 122 7.28 -10.71 18.42
N ARG A 123 6.24 -9.95 18.00
CA ARG A 123 5.63 -8.88 18.79
C ARG A 123 5.11 -9.39 20.12
N ASP A 124 4.43 -10.54 20.13
CA ASP A 124 3.86 -11.12 21.36
C ASP A 124 4.96 -11.54 22.35
N PHE A 125 6.04 -12.17 21.87
CA PHE A 125 7.20 -12.51 22.70
C PHE A 125 7.99 -11.26 23.15
N GLN A 126 8.07 -10.23 22.31
CA GLN A 126 8.68 -8.95 22.67
C GLN A 126 7.92 -8.29 23.82
N ALA A 127 6.58 -8.28 23.80
CA ALA A 127 5.76 -7.75 24.89
C ALA A 127 5.99 -8.49 26.21
N GLN A 128 6.28 -9.79 26.14
CA GLN A 128 6.64 -10.64 27.29
C GLN A 128 8.11 -10.53 27.70
N LYS A 129 8.93 -9.75 26.97
CA LYS A 129 10.39 -9.64 27.15
C LYS A 129 11.11 -10.98 27.01
N VAL A 130 10.61 -11.87 26.15
CA VAL A 130 11.16 -13.21 25.92
C VAL A 130 11.91 -13.26 24.58
N TRP A 131 13.16 -13.73 24.61
CA TRP A 131 13.91 -14.05 23.39
C TRP A 131 13.54 -15.45 22.86
N ALA A 132 12.62 -15.51 21.89
CA ALA A 132 12.00 -16.76 21.43
C ALA A 132 12.56 -17.33 20.11
N GLN A 133 13.77 -16.94 19.69
CA GLN A 133 14.33 -17.30 18.39
C GLN A 133 14.26 -18.80 18.06
N GLN A 134 14.61 -19.68 19.01
CA GLN A 134 14.58 -21.13 18.80
C GLN A 134 13.15 -21.67 18.60
N ARG A 135 12.18 -21.12 19.35
CA ARG A 135 10.76 -21.50 19.25
C ARG A 135 10.15 -21.07 17.91
N LEU A 136 10.54 -19.88 17.43
CA LEU A 136 10.02 -19.32 16.18
C LEU A 136 10.63 -19.95 14.92
N LEU A 137 11.91 -20.33 14.97
CA LEU A 137 12.62 -20.93 13.83
C LEU A 137 12.39 -22.44 13.67
N GLY A 138 11.58 -23.06 14.53
CA GLY A 138 11.28 -24.50 14.45
C GLY A 138 12.52 -25.40 14.57
N ARG A 139 13.68 -24.85 14.96
CA ARG A 139 14.80 -25.68 15.41
C ARG A 139 14.37 -26.27 16.74
N GLN A 140 13.75 -27.45 16.69
CA GLN A 140 13.92 -28.40 17.77
C GLN A 140 15.42 -28.51 17.95
N THR A 141 15.94 -27.89 18.99
CA THR A 141 17.29 -28.14 19.41
C THR A 141 17.35 -29.63 19.66
N HIS A 142 18.09 -30.36 18.83
CA HIS A 142 18.58 -31.71 19.13
C HIS A 142 19.54 -31.69 20.35
N THR A 143 19.31 -30.82 21.33
CA THR A 143 20.00 -30.79 22.62
C THR A 143 19.23 -31.65 23.61
N ALA A 144 18.95 -32.90 23.20
CA ALA A 144 18.62 -33.99 24.10
C ALA A 144 19.57 -35.17 23.82
N ARG A 145 20.86 -34.92 23.60
CA ARG A 145 21.87 -35.93 23.95
C ARG A 145 22.21 -35.74 25.42
N ALA A 146 21.47 -36.48 26.22
CA ALA A 146 21.68 -36.73 27.62
C ALA A 146 23.16 -36.69 27.99
N ARG A 147 23.52 -35.83 28.94
CA ARG A 147 24.74 -36.00 29.73
C ARG A 147 24.55 -37.22 30.66
N ARG A 148 24.48 -38.42 30.11
CA ARG A 148 24.88 -39.62 30.83
C ARG A 148 26.39 -39.75 30.64
N ARG A 149 27.16 -39.19 31.57
CA ARG A 149 28.57 -39.58 31.75
C ARG A 149 28.61 -40.98 32.35
N HIS A 150 28.30 -41.99 31.53
CA HIS A 150 28.83 -43.33 31.77
C HIS A 150 30.29 -43.35 31.32
N ARG A 151 31.13 -43.98 32.15
CA ARG A 151 32.56 -44.22 31.95
C ARG A 151 32.87 -44.62 30.50
N LEU A 152 33.90 -44.00 29.94
CA LEU A 152 34.54 -44.39 28.68
C LEU A 152 35.06 -45.84 28.79
N PRO A 153 34.96 -46.60 27.69
CA PRO A 153 36.18 -47.22 27.18
C PRO A 153 36.39 -46.94 25.68
N HIS A 154 37.67 -46.79 25.34
CA HIS A 154 38.36 -46.83 24.05
C HIS A 154 37.61 -46.50 22.75
N ARG A 155 38.04 -45.41 22.10
CA ARG A 155 37.72 -45.05 20.70
C ARG A 155 38.48 -45.95 19.70
N PRO A 156 37.83 -46.42 18.63
CA PRO A 156 38.46 -46.57 17.32
C PRO A 156 38.28 -45.29 16.49
N ARG A 157 39.29 -44.96 15.69
CA ARG A 157 39.31 -43.81 14.78
C ARG A 157 38.30 -44.01 13.64
N LEU A 158 37.48 -43.00 13.36
CA LEU A 158 36.70 -42.91 12.11
C LEU A 158 36.82 -41.52 11.49
N HIS A 159 36.76 -41.52 10.16
CA HIS A 159 37.27 -40.55 9.21
C HIS A 159 36.71 -39.12 9.33
N ARG A 160 37.56 -38.12 9.06
CA ARG A 160 37.19 -36.71 8.91
C ARG A 160 36.38 -36.52 7.63
N THR A 161 35.08 -36.28 7.74
CA THR A 161 34.28 -35.69 6.65
C THR A 161 34.70 -34.23 6.49
N ARG A 162 35.25 -33.85 5.34
CA ARG A 162 35.55 -32.45 5.01
C ARG A 162 34.25 -31.69 4.74
N VAL A 163 34.01 -30.61 5.47
CA VAL A 163 33.00 -29.60 5.12
C VAL A 163 33.66 -28.63 4.14
N HIS A 164 33.10 -28.47 2.94
CA HIS A 164 33.56 -27.48 1.97
C HIS A 164 32.79 -26.18 2.17
N SER A 165 33.51 -25.12 2.53
CA SER A 165 33.02 -23.74 2.50
C SER A 165 33.47 -23.09 1.19
N PRO A 166 32.60 -22.40 0.43
CA PRO A 166 33.02 -21.70 -0.77
C PRO A 166 33.91 -20.49 -0.41
N ARG A 167 35.07 -20.38 -1.08
CA ARG A 167 35.98 -19.23 -0.94
C ARG A 167 35.48 -18.04 -1.78
N PRO A 168 35.72 -16.78 -1.36
CA PRO A 168 35.37 -15.61 -2.17
C PRO A 168 36.31 -15.50 -3.38
N CYS A 169 35.74 -15.09 -4.52
CA CYS A 169 36.46 -14.86 -5.78
C CYS A 169 37.39 -13.63 -5.64
N ALA A 170 38.69 -13.81 -5.88
CA ALA A 170 39.66 -12.71 -5.87
C ALA A 170 39.61 -11.94 -7.21
N ARG A 171 39.65 -10.59 -7.11
CA ARG A 171 39.68 -9.65 -8.25
C ARG A 171 40.91 -9.89 -9.13
N HIS A 172 40.72 -9.86 -10.44
CA HIS A 172 41.77 -9.91 -11.45
C HIS A 172 42.41 -8.52 -11.60
N GLU A 173 43.70 -8.39 -11.25
CA GLU A 173 44.53 -7.23 -11.56
C GLU A 173 45.00 -7.29 -13.02
N GLY A 174 44.94 -6.15 -13.71
CA GLY A 174 45.13 -6.03 -15.15
C GLY A 174 46.58 -6.15 -15.63
N HIS A 175 46.75 -6.81 -16.77
CA HIS A 175 47.97 -6.79 -17.57
C HIS A 175 47.99 -5.56 -18.49
N ARG A 176 49.02 -4.72 -18.34
CA ARG A 176 49.46 -3.73 -19.32
C ARG A 176 50.11 -4.43 -20.52
N HIS A 177 49.85 -3.96 -21.73
CA HIS A 177 50.71 -4.19 -22.91
C HIS A 177 51.08 -2.84 -23.56
N PRO A 178 52.25 -2.74 -24.23
CA PRO A 178 52.90 -1.48 -24.56
C PRO A 178 52.47 -0.90 -25.92
N ARG A 179 52.71 0.41 -26.06
CA ARG A 179 52.50 1.24 -27.26
C ARG A 179 53.25 0.71 -28.48
N ALA A 180 52.61 0.85 -29.64
CA ALA A 180 53.30 0.94 -30.93
C ALA A 180 52.81 2.21 -31.66
N SER A 181 53.77 2.83 -32.34
CA SER A 181 53.70 4.04 -33.16
C SER A 181 52.77 3.93 -34.36
#